data_AF-A0A8T6CU90-F1
#
_entry.id   AF-A0A8T6CU90-F1
#
_cell.length_a   1.000
_cell.length_b   1.000
_cell.length_c   1.000
_cell.angle_alpha   90.00
_cell.angle_beta   90.00
_cell.angle_gamma   90.00
#
_symmetry.space_group_name_H-M   'P 1'
#
loop_
_entity.id
_entity.type
_entity.pdbx_description
1 polymer ?
#
loop_
_entity_poly.entity_id
_entity_poly.type
_entity_poly.pdbx_seq_one_letter_code
_entity_poly.pdbx_strand_id
1 'polypeptide(L)' 'MTLTRPADEVARLGDEIYERDIRAQVEAEHHGEIVAIDVESGCWGLGKTATEPRAHLDR' A
#
# COMPACT_ATOMS: atom_id res chain seq x y z
N MET A 1 -7.30 -17.31 -13.21
CA MET A 1 -6.25 -16.80 -14.10
C MET A 1 -5.69 -15.56 -13.45
N THR A 2 -4.52 -15.63 -12.83
CA THR A 2 -3.84 -14.45 -12.28
C THR A 2 -3.15 -13.73 -13.43
N LEU A 3 -3.69 -12.57 -13.83
CA LEU A 3 -3.07 -11.70 -14.81
C LEU A 3 -1.85 -11.06 -14.14
N THR A 4 -0.65 -11.60 -14.42
CA THR A 4 0.59 -10.90 -14.05
C THR A 4 0.62 -9.59 -14.82
N ARG A 5 0.43 -8.48 -14.12
CA ARG A 5 0.67 -7.14 -14.65
C ARG A 5 2.18 -6.88 -14.77
N PRO A 6 2.63 -6.07 -15.74
CA PRO A 6 4.01 -5.61 -15.80
C PRO A 6 4.35 -4.81 -14.53
N ALA A 7 5.60 -4.93 -14.07
CA ALA A 7 6.04 -4.32 -12.81
C ALA A 7 5.86 -2.79 -12.79
N ASP A 8 6.10 -2.11 -13.90
CA ASP A 8 5.92 -0.65 -14.02
C ASP A 8 4.46 -0.22 -13.81
N GLU A 9 3.49 -1.02 -14.27
CA GLU A 9 2.08 -0.72 -14.08
C GLU A 9 1.65 -0.94 -12.62
N VAL A 10 2.21 -1.96 -11.97
CA VAL A 10 2.01 -2.22 -10.54
C VAL A 10 2.59 -1.08 -9.71
N ALA A 11 3.82 -0.64 -10.00
CA ALA A 11 4.47 0.45 -9.30
C ALA A 11 3.66 1.76 -9.42
N ARG A 12 3.26 2.11 -10.65
CA ARG A 12 2.46 3.31 -10.91
C ARG A 12 1.12 3.28 -10.17
N LEU A 13 0.41 2.14 -10.19
CA LEU A 13 -0.87 2.03 -9.49
C LEU A 13 -0.69 2.11 -7.97
N GLY A 14 0.37 1.52 -7.43
CA GLY A 14 0.74 1.64 -6.01
C GLY A 14 0.97 3.10 -5.61
N ASP A 15 1.73 3.86 -6.41
CA ASP A 15 1.97 5.29 -6.17
C ASP A 15 0.67 6.09 -6.19
N GLU A 16 -0.22 5.84 -7.16
CA GLU A 16 -1.51 6.53 -7.25
C GLU A 16 -2.41 6.25 -6.03
N ILE A 17 -2.43 5.01 -5.53
CA ILE A 17 -3.18 4.63 -4.31
C ILE A 17 -2.54 5.27 -3.07
N TYR A 18 -1.22 5.26 -2.97
CA TYR A 18 -0.51 5.87 -1.84
C TYR A 18 -0.83 7.35 -1.72
N GLU A 19 -0.67 8.10 -2.81
CA GLU A 19 -0.90 9.56 -2.82
C GLU A 19 -2.37 9.92 -2.56
N ARG A 20 -3.32 9.18 -3.15
CA ARG A 20 -4.76 9.49 -3.03
C ARG A 20 -5.34 9.13 -1.67
N ASP A 21 -5.08 7.91 -1.19
CA ASP A 21 -5.84 7.31 -0.10
C ASP A 21 -5.04 7.18 1.20
N ILE A 22 -3.71 7.01 1.12
CA ILE A 22 -2.90 6.56 2.25
C ILE A 22 -2.08 7.70 2.86
N ARG A 23 -1.43 8.53 2.03
CA ARG A 23 -0.45 9.54 2.43
C ARG A 23 -0.94 10.43 3.59
N ALA A 24 -2.18 10.91 3.51
CA ALA A 24 -2.78 11.77 4.52
C ALA A 24 -2.96 11.09 5.90
N GLN A 25 -3.02 9.76 5.93
CA GLN A 25 -3.21 8.97 7.15
C GLN A 25 -1.88 8.56 7.79
N VAL A 26 -0.81 8.43 7.01
CA VAL A 26 0.46 7.83 7.47
C VAL A 26 1.56 8.82 7.80
N GLU A 27 1.74 9.88 7.01
CA GLU A 27 2.95 10.71 7.12
C GLU A 27 3.05 11.53 8.42
N ALA A 28 1.94 11.72 9.14
CA ALA A 28 1.93 12.50 10.39
C ALA A 28 2.44 11.71 11.61
N GLU A 29 2.28 10.38 11.63
CA GLU A 29 2.50 9.57 12.85
C GLU A 29 3.35 8.31 12.64
N HIS A 30 3.63 7.92 11.40
CA HIS A 30 4.22 6.60 11.07
C HIS A 30 5.63 6.69 10.49
N HIS A 31 6.57 7.24 11.27
CA HIS A 31 7.96 7.35 10.86
C HIS A 31 8.73 6.03 11.03
N GLY A 32 9.39 5.59 9.97
CA GLY A 32 10.19 4.35 9.96
C GLY A 32 9.36 3.08 9.77
N GLU A 33 8.07 3.22 9.48
CA GLU A 33 7.19 2.12 9.06
C GLU A 33 7.05 2.10 7.53
N ILE A 34 6.77 0.91 7.00
CA ILE A 34 6.59 0.64 5.58
C ILE A 34 5.11 0.47 5.31
N VAL A 35 4.64 1.05 4.21
CA VAL A 35 3.30 0.81 3.68
C VAL A 35 3.36 -0.33 2.65
N ALA A 36 2.59 -1.38 2.86
CA ALA A 36 2.35 -2.42 1.86
C ALA A 36 0.97 -2.20 1.24
N ILE A 37 0.89 -2.22 -0.10
CA ILE A 37 -0.33 -1.98 -0.86
C ILE A 37 -0.58 -3.20 -1.76
N ASP A 38 -1.76 -3.79 -1.63
CA ASP A 38 -2.28 -4.74 -2.61
C ASP A 38 -2.97 -3.95 -3.72
N VAL A 39 -2.32 -3.85 -4.88
CA VAL A 39 -2.79 -3.01 -6.00
C VAL A 39 -4.04 -3.57 -6.70
N GLU A 40 -4.40 -4.84 -6.45
CA GLU A 40 -5.59 -5.46 -7.05
C GLU A 40 -6.85 -5.09 -6.27
N SER A 41 -6.78 -5.09 -4.93
CA SER A 41 -7.90 -4.79 -4.04
C SER A 41 -7.91 -3.35 -3.52
N GLY A 42 -6.76 -2.67 -3.52
CA GLY A 42 -6.58 -1.37 -2.87
C GLY A 42 -6.40 -1.46 -1.35
N CYS A 43 -6.38 -2.67 -0.78
CA CYS A 43 -6.08 -2.87 0.62
C CYS A 43 -4.62 -2.49 0.92
N TRP A 44 -4.39 -1.94 2.11
CA TRP A 44 -3.05 -1.57 2.54
C TRP A 44 -2.83 -1.84 4.02
N GLY A 45 -1.57 -1.82 4.44
CA GLY A 45 -1.20 -1.92 5.85
C GLY A 45 0.18 -1.37 6.15
N LEU A 46 0.43 -1.17 7.45
CA LEU A 46 1.68 -0.58 7.97
C LEU A 46 2.47 -1.61 8.76
N GLY A 47 3.77 -1.68 8.54
CA GLY A 47 4.62 -2.53 9.36
C GLY A 47 6.08 -2.12 9.33
N LYS A 48 6.86 -2.64 10.28
CA LYS A 48 8.31 -2.43 10.30
C LYS A 48 9.04 -3.22 9.21
N THR A 49 8.37 -4.23 8.67
CA THR A 49 8.89 -5.15 7.65
C THR A 49 7.78 -5.50 6.66
N ALA A 50 8.13 -5.63 5.38
CA ALA A 50 7.18 -5.90 4.30
C ALA A 50 6.37 -7.21 4.44
N THR A 51 6.83 -8.14 5.29
CA THR A 51 6.17 -9.42 5.53
C THR A 51 5.00 -9.38 6.50
N GLU A 52 4.88 -8.33 7.33
CA GLU A 52 3.85 -8.23 8.37
C GLU A 52 3.26 -6.81 8.48
N PRO A 53 2.62 -6.29 7.43
CA PRO A 53 1.86 -5.06 7.52
C PRO A 53 0.56 -5.30 8.32
N ARG A 54 0.30 -4.48 9.34
CA ARG A 54 -0.97 -4.41 10.04
C ARG A 54 -2.01 -3.82 9.09
N ALA A 55 -2.95 -4.66 8.65
CA ALA A 55 -4.00 -4.26 7.71
C ALA A 55 -4.83 -3.09 8.27
N HIS A 56 -4.95 -2.03 7.47
CA HIS A 56 -5.91 -0.98 7.72
C HIS A 56 -7.20 -1.36 6.97
N LEU A 57 -8.20 -1.83 7.72
CA LEU A 57 -9.50 -2.19 7.18
C LEU A 57 -10.46 -1.02 7.42
N ASP A 58 -10.55 -0.11 6.47
CA ASP A 58 -11.63 0.87 6.44
C ASP A 58 -12.90 0.17 5.93
N ARG A 59 -13.90 0.02 6.80
CA ARG A 59 -15.21 -0.53 6.46
C ARG A 59 -16.32 0.37 6.96
#